data_AF-A0A1E3SGW9-F1
#
_entry.id   AF-A0A1E3SGW9-F1
#
_cell.length_a   1.000
_cell.length_b   1.000
_cell.length_c   1.000
_cell.angle_alpha   90.00
_cell.angle_beta   90.00
_cell.angle_gamma   90.00
#
_symmetry.space_group_name_H-M   'P 1'
#
loop_
_entity.id
_entity.type
_entity.pdbx_description
1 polymer ?
#
loop_
_entity_poly.entity_id
_entity_poly.type
_entity_poly.pdbx_seq_one_letter_code
_entity_poly.pdbx_strand_id
1 'polypeptide(L)' 'MDPRRRIPHDDWADQDLLTKSEAAERLAAEITEVTAKLSGPDAGSGAAREMLERRLNGLKEAHKHLTEGT' A
#
# COMPACT_ATOMS: atom_id res chain seq x y z
N MET A 1 6.45 2.42 27.02
CA MET A 1 5.63 1.48 26.25
C MET A 1 6.55 0.52 25.53
N ASP A 2 6.43 -0.79 25.78
CA ASP A 2 7.30 -1.80 25.18
C ASP A 2 6.82 -2.09 23.74
N PRO A 3 7.64 -1.84 22.70
CA PRO A 3 7.26 -2.04 21.30
C PRO A 3 7.10 -3.52 20.89
N ARG A 4 7.38 -4.47 21.79
CA ARG A 4 7.29 -5.93 21.53
C ARG A 4 6.03 -6.57 22.12
N ARG A 5 5.15 -5.81 22.78
CA ARG A 5 3.87 -6.33 23.25
C ARG A 5 2.97 -6.55 22.03
N ARG A 6 2.92 -7.79 21.52
CA ARG A 6 1.94 -8.18 20.50
C ARG A 6 0.56 -7.79 21.04
N ILE A 7 -0.21 -7.11 20.19
CA ILE A 7 -1.59 -6.75 20.48
C ILE A 7 -2.34 -8.06 20.78
N PRO A 8 -3.01 -8.18 21.95
CA PRO A 8 -3.86 -9.32 22.26
C PRO A 8 -4.81 -9.61 21.09
N HIS A 9 -5.06 -10.89 20.79
CA HIS A 9 -5.92 -11.27 19.65
C HIS A 9 -7.35 -10.71 19.80
N ASP A 10 -7.83 -10.55 21.05
CA ASP A 10 -9.13 -9.93 21.35
C ASP A 10 -9.18 -8.44 20.97
N ASP A 11 -8.05 -7.73 21.04
CA ASP A 11 -7.92 -6.32 20.63
C ASP A 11 -7.85 -6.17 19.10
N TRP A 12 -7.84 -7.26 18.32
CA TRP A 12 -7.93 -7.19 16.85
C TRP A 12 -9.33 -6.83 16.39
N ALA A 13 -10.35 -7.22 17.15
CA ALA A 13 -11.75 -6.91 16.85
C ALA A 13 -12.09 -5.43 17.09
N ASP A 14 -11.34 -4.76 17.97
CA ASP A 14 -11.46 -3.33 18.23
C ASP A 14 -10.74 -2.45 17.18
N GLN A 15 -10.03 -3.07 16.23
CA GLN A 15 -9.52 -2.37 15.05
C GLN A 15 -10.46 -2.55 13.88
N ASP A 16 -10.74 -1.46 13.17
CA ASP A 16 -11.45 -1.49 11.90
C ASP A 16 -10.56 -2.15 10.82
N LEU A 17 -10.57 -3.49 10.81
CA LEU A 17 -9.81 -4.29 9.89
C LEU A 17 -10.49 -4.28 8.53
N LEU A 18 -9.73 -3.91 7.50
CA LEU A 18 -10.21 -3.97 6.13
C LEU A 18 -10.47 -5.41 5.71
N THR A 19 -11.60 -5.61 5.04
CA THR A 19 -11.77 -6.80 4.21
C THR A 19 -10.71 -6.83 3.11
N LYS A 20 -10.44 -8.03 2.57
CA LYS A 20 -9.53 -8.18 1.42
C LYS A 20 -9.95 -7.30 0.23
N SER A 21 -11.26 -7.14 0.01
CA SER A 21 -11.81 -6.29 -1.06
C SER A 21 -11.53 -4.81 -0.81
N GLU A 22 -11.78 -4.31 0.39
CA GLU A 22 -11.52 -2.89 0.73
C GLU A 22 -10.02 -2.57 0.70
N ALA A 23 -9.18 -3.50 1.14
CA ALA A 23 -7.73 -3.35 1.02
C ALA A 23 -7.28 -3.33 -0.45
N ALA A 24 -7.89 -4.14 -1.32
CA ALA A 24 -7.60 -4.12 -2.77
C ALA A 24 -8.03 -2.79 -3.41
N GLU A 25 -9.22 -2.29 -3.09
CA GLU A 25 -9.71 -1.01 -3.60
C GLU A 25 -8.81 0.17 -3.19
N ARG A 26 -8.37 0.20 -1.92
CA ARG A 26 -7.43 1.23 -1.44
C ARG A 26 -6.07 1.13 -2.13
N LEU A 27 -5.55 -0.08 -2.32
CA LEU A 27 -4.30 -0.29 -3.06
C LEU A 27 -4.44 0.17 -4.52
N ALA A 28 -5.57 -0.13 -5.17
CA ALA A 28 -5.84 0.31 -6.54
C ALA A 28 -5.87 1.85 -6.65
N ALA A 29 -6.54 2.53 -5.72
CA ALA A 29 -6.58 3.99 -5.67
C ALA A 29 -5.18 4.61 -5.51
N GLU A 30 -4.35 4.07 -4.61
CA GLU A 30 -2.97 4.53 -4.42
C GLU A 30 -2.10 4.25 -5.66
N ILE A 31 -2.26 3.10 -6.32
CA ILE A 31 -1.57 2.79 -7.57
C ILE A 31 -1.90 3.84 -8.64
N THR A 32 -3.17 4.22 -8.77
CA THR A 32 -3.60 5.27 -9.70
C THR A 32 -2.96 6.61 -9.35
N GLU A 33 -2.97 7.01 -8.09
CA GLU A 33 -2.40 8.28 -7.64
C GLU A 33 -0.88 8.35 -7.87
N VAL A 34 -0.14 7.30 -7.50
CA VAL A 34 1.32 7.26 -7.68
C VAL A 34 1.69 7.20 -9.16
N THR A 35 0.90 6.48 -9.98
CA THR A 35 1.09 6.48 -11.43
C THR A 35 0.88 7.88 -12.01
N ALA A 36 -0.17 8.58 -11.59
CA ALA A 36 -0.42 9.96 -12.03
C ALA A 36 0.71 10.90 -11.62
N LYS A 37 1.25 10.77 -10.40
CA LYS A 37 2.42 11.55 -9.93
C LYS A 37 3.66 11.30 -10.78
N LEU A 38 3.91 10.05 -11.19
CA LEU A 38 5.05 9.69 -12.05
C LEU A 38 4.91 10.15 -13.50
N SER A 39 3.68 10.29 -13.99
CA SER A 39 3.36 10.83 -15.31
C SER A 39 3.25 12.35 -15.34
N GLY A 40 3.09 12.98 -14.17
CA GLY A 40 2.99 14.43 -14.03
C GLY A 40 4.33 15.16 -14.22
N PRO A 41 4.28 16.47 -14.49
CA PRO A 41 5.48 17.31 -14.61
C PRO A 41 6.29 17.38 -13.30
N ASP A 42 5.64 17.11 -12.16
CA ASP A 42 6.22 17.15 -10.81
C ASP A 42 6.81 15.82 -10.35
N ALA A 43 6.94 14.82 -11.24
CA ALA A 43 7.49 13.50 -10.90
C ALA A 43 8.92 13.54 -10.31
N GLY A 44 9.56 14.71 -10.32
CA GLY A 44 10.96 14.89 -9.97
C GLY A 44 11.88 14.14 -10.94
N SER A 45 13.18 14.26 -10.74
CA SER A 45 14.19 13.50 -11.49
C SER A 45 15.16 12.81 -10.53
N GLY A 46 15.84 11.77 -11.04
CA GLY A 46 16.80 10.99 -10.26
C GLY A 46 16.16 10.27 -9.07
N ALA A 47 16.76 10.41 -7.89
CA ALA A 47 16.44 9.61 -6.70
C ALA A 47 14.96 9.70 -6.26
N ALA A 48 14.31 10.86 -6.42
CA ALA A 48 12.90 11.04 -6.03
C ALA A 48 11.96 10.24 -6.94
N ARG A 49 12.25 10.22 -8.25
CA ARG A 49 11.52 9.44 -9.24
C ARG A 49 11.72 7.94 -9.02
N GLU A 50 12.97 7.51 -8.80
CA GLU A 50 13.30 6.10 -8.52
C GLU A 50 12.62 5.59 -7.24
N MET A 51 12.47 6.44 -6.22
CA MET A 51 11.73 6.09 -5.01
C MET A 51 10.23 5.90 -5.28
N LEU A 52 9.62 6.76 -6.09
CA LEU A 52 8.22 6.63 -6.51
C LEU A 52 7.99 5.38 -7.38
N GLU A 53 8.91 5.07 -8.28
CA GLU A 53 8.85 3.86 -9.12
C GLU A 53 8.94 2.58 -8.28
N ARG A 54 9.86 2.53 -7.31
CA ARG A 54 9.94 1.40 -6.36
C ARG A 54 8.69 1.26 -5.52
N ARG A 55 8.13 2.38 -5.05
CA ARG A 55 6.87 2.40 -4.31
C ARG A 55 5.72 1.84 -5.17
N LEU A 56 5.60 2.30 -6.41
CA LEU A 56 4.60 1.82 -7.34
C LEU A 56 4.71 0.31 -7.58
N ASN A 57 5.94 -0.20 -7.75
CA ASN A 57 6.17 -1.62 -7.92
C ASN A 57 5.70 -2.43 -6.70
N GLY A 58 6.06 -1.98 -5.49
CA GLY A 58 5.62 -2.63 -4.26
C GLY A 58 4.09 -2.65 -4.10
N LEU A 59 3.41 -1.54 -4.44
CA LEU A 59 1.95 -1.45 -4.39
C LEU A 59 1.29 -2.43 -5.39
N LYS A 60 1.82 -2.53 -6.61
CA LYS A 60 1.32 -3.45 -7.62
C LYS A 60 1.46 -4.91 -7.20
N GLU A 61 2.61 -5.28 -6.64
CA GLU A 61 2.83 -6.65 -6.13
C GLU A 61 1.91 -6.96 -4.94
N ALA A 62 1.72 -6.03 -4.02
CA ALA A 62 0.79 -6.19 -2.90
C ALA A 62 -0.66 -6.36 -3.37
N HIS A 63 -1.11 -5.52 -4.31
CA HIS A 63 -2.44 -5.61 -4.90
C HIS A 63 -2.64 -6.94 -5.61
N LYS A 64 -1.66 -7.34 -6.44
CA LYS A 64 -1.65 -8.62 -7.14
C LYS A 64 -1.79 -9.79 -6.16
N HIS A 65 -0.97 -9.83 -5.11
CA HIS A 65 -1.02 -10.88 -4.09
C HIS A 65 -2.40 -10.97 -3.41
N LEU A 66 -3.02 -9.81 -3.16
CA LEU A 66 -4.32 -9.72 -2.51
C LEU A 66 -5.48 -10.17 -3.42
N THR A 67 -5.41 -9.87 -4.72
CA THR A 67 -6.48 -10.18 -5.69
C THR A 67 -6.34 -11.56 -6.34
N GLU A 68 -5.11 -12.04 -6.52
CA GLU A 68 -4.86 -13.32 -7.20
C GLU A 68 -4.92 -14.53 -6.26
N GLY A 69 -4.93 -14.31 -4.94
CA GLY A 69 -5.15 -15.34 -3.92
C GLY A 69 -4.14 -16.49 -3.99
N THR A 70 -3.18 -16.52 -3.07
CA THR A 70 -2.38 -17.75 -2.86
C THR A 70 -3.18 -18.78 -2.06
#